data_AF-A0A2J8XQF1-F1
#
_entry.id   AF-A0A2J8XQF1-F1
#
_cell.length_a   1.000
_cell.length_b   1.000
_cell.length_c   1.000
_cell.angle_alpha   90.00
_cell.angle_beta   90.00
_cell.angle_gamma   90.00
#
_symmetry.space_group_name_H-M   'P 1'
#
loop_
_entity.id
_entity.type
_entity.pdbx_description
1 polymer ?
#
loop_
_entity_poly.entity_id
_entity_poly.type
_entity_poly.pdbx_seq_one_letter_code
_entity_poly.pdbx_strand_id
1 'polypeptide(L)'
;AATGHTVVLVDQTEDILAKSKKGIEESLRKVAKKKFAENPKAGDEFVEKTLSSITTSTDAASVVHSADLVVEAIVENLKVKNELFKRLDKFAAESLKHQ
;
A
#
# COMPACT_ATOMS: atom_id res chain seq x y z
N ALA A 1 2.90 -6.34 1.38
CA ALA A 1 4.26 -5.91 1.78
C ALA A 1 4.95 -6.92 2.68
N ALA A 2 4.62 -7.04 3.97
CA ALA A 2 5.34 -7.95 4.90
C ALA A 2 5.32 -9.44 4.51
N THR A 3 4.37 -9.83 3.66
CA THR A 3 4.18 -11.19 3.12
C THR A 3 4.74 -11.37 1.70
N GLY A 4 5.55 -10.43 1.20
CA GLY A 4 6.25 -10.57 -0.10
C GLY A 4 5.56 -9.91 -1.31
N HIS A 5 4.40 -9.29 -1.12
CA HIS A 5 3.71 -8.55 -2.18
C HIS A 5 4.32 -7.15 -2.38
N THR A 6 4.56 -6.77 -3.64
CA THR A 6 4.79 -5.37 -4.05
C THR A 6 3.52 -4.57 -3.84
N VAL A 7 3.62 -3.41 -3.18
CA VAL A 7 2.46 -2.59 -2.82
C VAL A 7 2.67 -1.17 -3.29
N VAL A 8 1.65 -0.60 -3.92
CA VAL A 8 1.53 0.84 -4.14
C VAL A 8 0.43 1.37 -3.22
N LEU A 9 0.79 2.21 -2.26
CA LEU A 9 -0.17 2.92 -1.41
C LEU A 9 -0.59 4.22 -2.10
N VAL A 10 -1.88 4.44 -2.24
CA VAL A 10 -2.43 5.63 -2.89
C VAL A 10 -3.29 6.43 -1.93
N ASP A 11 -3.07 7.74 -1.88
CA ASP A 11 -3.85 8.69 -1.08
C ASP A 11 -3.86 10.09 -1.73
N GLN A 12 -4.56 11.05 -1.17
CA GLN A 12 -4.84 12.34 -1.79
C GLN A 12 -3.63 13.28 -1.85
N THR A 13 -2.70 13.20 -0.89
CA THR A 13 -1.54 14.09 -0.81
C THR A 13 -0.29 13.35 -0.35
N GLU A 14 0.89 13.87 -0.73
CA GLU A 14 2.18 13.35 -0.29
C GLU A 14 2.35 13.41 1.23
N ASP A 15 1.78 14.42 1.89
CA ASP A 15 1.82 14.55 3.36
C ASP A 15 1.08 13.42 4.07
N ILE A 16 -0.10 13.04 3.56
CA ILE A 16 -0.87 11.91 4.10
C ILE A 16 -0.10 10.61 3.85
N LEU A 17 0.47 10.44 2.67
CA LEU A 17 1.27 9.26 2.31
C LEU A 17 2.52 9.13 3.20
N ALA A 18 3.24 10.22 3.43
CA ALA A 18 4.41 10.25 4.32
C ALA A 18 4.02 9.87 5.75
N LYS A 19 2.92 10.41 6.26
CA LYS A 19 2.39 10.07 7.60
C LYS A 19 1.99 8.59 7.69
N SER A 20 1.30 8.08 6.68
CA SER A 20 0.88 6.67 6.61
C SER A 20 2.09 5.73 6.54
N LYS A 21 3.09 6.02 5.70
CA LYS A 21 4.32 5.23 5.59
C LYS A 21 5.11 5.24 6.90
N LYS A 22 5.19 6.38 7.60
CA LYS A 22 5.77 6.47 8.94
C LYS A 22 5.02 5.62 9.97
N GLY A 23 3.68 5.64 9.96
CA GLY A 23 2.88 4.80 10.84
C GLY A 23 3.10 3.30 10.60
N ILE A 24 3.23 2.89 9.34
CA ILE A 24 3.58 1.52 8.94
C ILE A 24 4.97 1.15 9.47
N GLU A 25 5.97 2.02 9.29
CA GLU A 25 7.32 1.81 9.83
C GLU A 25 7.32 1.61 11.35
N GLU A 26 6.65 2.50 12.10
CA GLU A 26 6.57 2.39 13.56
C GLU A 26 5.91 1.08 14.01
N SER A 27 4.86 0.64 13.30
CA SER A 27 4.20 -0.64 13.55
C SER A 27 5.13 -1.83 13.27
N LEU A 28 5.82 -1.82 12.12
CA LEU A 28 6.79 -2.85 11.75
C LEU A 28 7.93 -2.94 12.76
N ARG A 29 8.47 -1.80 13.23
CA ARG A 29 9.51 -1.77 14.26
C ARG A 29 9.04 -2.39 15.58
N LYS A 30 7.78 -2.16 15.99
CA LYS A 30 7.20 -2.82 17.18
C LYS A 30 7.11 -4.34 17.01
N VAL A 31 6.71 -4.80 15.83
CA VAL A 31 6.67 -6.24 15.50
C VAL A 31 8.08 -6.82 15.48
N ALA A 32 9.04 -6.11 14.86
CA ALA A 32 10.43 -6.55 14.73
C ALA A 32 11.08 -6.73 16.10
N LYS A 33 10.91 -5.77 17.02
CA LYS A 33 11.40 -5.86 18.40
C LYS A 33 10.92 -7.11 19.14
N LYS A 34 9.68 -7.55 18.90
CA LYS A 34 9.11 -8.75 19.53
C LYS A 34 9.58 -10.04 18.84
N LYS A 35 9.56 -10.06 17.51
CA LYS A 35 9.83 -11.27 16.72
C LYS A 35 11.32 -11.58 16.59
N PHE A 36 12.18 -10.57 16.63
CA PHE A 36 13.63 -10.67 16.43
C PHE A 36 14.40 -10.17 17.66
N ALA A 37 13.86 -10.36 18.87
CA ALA A 37 14.47 -9.89 20.12
C ALA A 37 15.91 -10.42 20.30
N GLU A 38 16.17 -11.66 19.87
CA GLU A 38 17.48 -12.30 19.94
C GLU A 38 18.40 -11.97 18.75
N ASN A 39 17.87 -11.34 17.70
CA ASN A 39 18.63 -10.96 16.50
C ASN A 39 18.14 -9.61 15.93
N PRO A 40 18.52 -8.47 16.56
CA PRO A 40 18.05 -7.14 16.15
C PRO A 40 18.36 -6.81 14.69
N LYS A 41 19.50 -7.27 14.17
CA LYS A 41 19.90 -7.04 12.77
C LYS A 41 18.91 -7.64 11.78
N ALA A 42 18.47 -8.88 12.02
CA ALA A 42 17.43 -9.51 11.20
C ALA A 42 16.08 -8.76 11.29
N GLY A 43 15.81 -8.13 12.44
CA GLY A 43 14.66 -7.26 12.63
C GLY A 43 14.72 -5.99 11.76
N ASP A 44 15.87 -5.32 11.72
CA ASP A 44 16.07 -4.14 10.87
C ASP A 44 15.97 -4.48 9.38
N GLU A 45 16.60 -5.58 8.94
CA GLU A 45 16.49 -6.08 7.57
C GLU A 45 15.04 -6.41 7.18
N PHE A 46 14.25 -6.99 8.11
CA PHE A 46 12.82 -7.24 7.90
C PHE A 46 12.03 -5.95 7.69
N VAL A 47 12.28 -4.92 8.51
CA VAL A 47 11.60 -3.63 8.40
C VAL A 47 11.96 -2.96 7.08
N GLU A 48 13.25 -2.88 6.76
CA GLU A 48 13.75 -2.21 5.57
C GLU A 48 13.23 -2.87 4.29
N LYS A 49 13.31 -4.21 4.20
CA LYS A 49 12.78 -4.98 3.07
C LYS A 49 11.27 -4.81 2.90
N THR A 50 10.53 -4.75 4.00
CA THR A 50 9.07 -4.57 3.94
C THR A 50 8.72 -3.18 3.45
N LEU A 51 9.40 -2.14 3.94
CA LEU A 51 9.17 -0.76 3.53
C LEU A 51 9.63 -0.46 2.11
N SER A 52 10.71 -1.09 1.64
CA SER A 52 11.19 -0.95 0.26
C SER A 52 10.20 -1.54 -0.75
N SER A 53 9.40 -2.50 -0.33
CA SER A 53 8.32 -3.10 -1.15
C SER A 53 7.05 -2.24 -1.20
N ILE A 54 7.04 -1.07 -0.53
CA ILE A 54 5.92 -0.12 -0.52
C ILE A 54 6.34 1.18 -1.21
N THR A 55 5.79 1.42 -2.39
CA THR A 55 5.83 2.70 -3.08
C THR A 55 4.55 3.49 -2.81
N THR A 56 4.57 4.78 -3.10
CA THR A 56 3.44 5.69 -2.87
C THR A 56 3.11 6.44 -4.16
N SER A 57 1.84 6.78 -4.36
CA SER A 57 1.37 7.63 -5.45
C SER A 57 0.18 8.46 -4.98
N THR A 58 0.01 9.65 -5.54
CA THR A 58 -1.20 10.47 -5.35
C THR A 58 -2.24 10.26 -6.45
N ASP A 59 -1.90 9.49 -7.49
CA ASP A 59 -2.81 9.15 -8.58
C ASP A 59 -2.95 7.64 -8.72
N ALA A 60 -4.15 7.15 -8.48
CA ALA A 60 -4.47 5.73 -8.61
C ALA A 60 -4.49 5.27 -10.09
N ALA A 61 -4.88 6.17 -11.00
CA ALA A 61 -4.98 5.86 -12.42
C ALA A 61 -3.61 5.59 -13.06
N SER A 62 -2.54 6.22 -12.55
CA SER A 62 -1.18 6.05 -13.08
C SER A 62 -0.53 4.72 -12.72
N VAL A 63 -1.08 3.98 -11.74
CA VAL A 63 -0.46 2.75 -11.21
C VAL A 63 -1.29 1.49 -11.44
N VAL A 64 -2.62 1.64 -11.60
CA VAL A 64 -3.55 0.51 -11.71
C VAL A 64 -3.35 -0.36 -12.97
N HIS A 65 -2.70 0.17 -14.00
CA HIS A 65 -2.45 -0.55 -15.25
C HIS A 65 -1.55 -1.77 -15.09
N SER A 66 -0.77 -1.84 -14.01
CA SER A 66 0.18 -2.93 -13.71
C SER A 66 -0.16 -3.65 -12.39
N ALA A 67 -1.30 -3.31 -11.79
CA ALA A 67 -1.75 -3.95 -10.56
C ALA A 67 -2.44 -5.29 -10.86
N ASP A 68 -2.24 -6.26 -9.97
CA ASP A 68 -2.97 -7.54 -10.01
C ASP A 68 -4.25 -7.51 -9.16
N LEU A 69 -4.28 -6.65 -8.13
CA LEU A 69 -5.41 -6.46 -7.20
C LEU A 69 -5.48 -5.01 -6.73
N VAL A 70 -6.68 -4.45 -6.68
CA VAL A 70 -6.97 -3.15 -6.04
C VAL A 70 -7.80 -3.39 -4.79
N VAL A 71 -7.38 -2.83 -3.66
CA VAL A 71 -8.11 -2.85 -2.40
C VAL A 71 -8.41 -1.42 -1.97
N GLU A 72 -9.68 -1.05 -1.86
CA GLU A 72 -10.09 0.29 -1.46
C GLU A 72 -10.41 0.36 0.04
N ALA A 73 -9.76 1.30 0.74
CA ALA A 73 -10.01 1.60 2.15
C ALA A 73 -10.26 3.11 2.34
N ILE A 74 -11.03 3.70 1.43
CA ILE A 74 -11.38 5.13 1.42
C ILE A 74 -12.61 5.42 2.30
N VAL A 75 -13.02 6.70 2.35
CA VAL A 75 -14.25 7.13 3.04
C VAL A 75 -15.46 6.29 2.65
N GLU A 76 -16.28 5.97 3.64
CA GLU A 76 -17.48 5.14 3.48
C GLU A 76 -18.63 5.93 2.85
N ASN A 77 -18.44 6.31 1.59
CA ASN A 77 -19.40 7.03 0.76
C ASN A 77 -19.53 6.34 -0.61
N LEU A 78 -20.72 5.82 -0.90
CA LEU A 78 -20.98 5.04 -2.11
C LEU A 78 -20.73 5.83 -3.41
N LYS A 79 -21.05 7.13 -3.44
CA LYS A 79 -20.81 7.97 -4.62
C LYS A 79 -19.31 8.09 -4.91
N VAL A 80 -18.51 8.33 -3.86
CA VAL A 80 -17.05 8.46 -3.97
C VAL A 80 -16.42 7.13 -4.41
N LYS A 81 -16.83 6.00 -3.81
CA LYS A 81 -16.35 4.67 -4.21
C LYS A 81 -16.69 4.34 -5.66
N ASN A 82 -17.93 4.59 -6.08
CA ASN A 82 -18.35 4.35 -7.46
C ASN A 82 -17.59 5.22 -8.48
N GLU A 83 -17.33 6.48 -8.14
CA GLU A 83 -16.53 7.36 -8.98
C GLU A 83 -15.08 6.89 -9.10
N LEU A 84 -14.47 6.46 -7.98
CA LEU A 84 -13.15 5.86 -7.96
C LEU A 84 -13.07 4.65 -8.89
N PHE A 85 -13.95 3.65 -8.69
CA PHE A 85 -13.93 2.43 -9.51
C PHE A 85 -14.20 2.71 -11.00
N LYS A 86 -15.15 3.60 -11.32
CA LYS A 86 -15.39 4.02 -12.72
C LYS A 86 -14.17 4.68 -13.37
N ARG A 87 -13.37 5.41 -12.59
CA ARG A 87 -12.12 6.00 -13.08
C ARG A 87 -11.07 4.92 -13.29
N LEU A 88 -10.90 4.02 -12.32
CA LEU A 88 -9.89 2.94 -12.37
C LEU A 88 -10.15 1.95 -13.50
N ASP A 89 -11.41 1.58 -13.74
CA ASP A 89 -11.80 0.64 -14.80
C ASP A 89 -11.32 1.07 -16.20
N LYS A 90 -11.08 2.36 -16.42
CA LYS A 90 -10.52 2.86 -17.69
C LYS A 90 -9.03 2.55 -17.88
N PHE A 91 -8.29 2.40 -16.79
CA PHE A 91 -6.84 2.24 -16.79
C PHE A 91 -6.38 0.87 -16.29
N ALA A 92 -7.24 0.14 -15.60
CA ALA A 92 -6.95 -1.18 -15.07
C ALA A 92 -6.71 -2.20 -16.20
N ALA A 93 -5.81 -3.15 -15.95
CA ALA A 93 -5.61 -4.31 -16.81
C ALA A 93 -6.92 -5.12 -16.93
N GLU A 94 -7.10 -5.84 -18.04
CA GLU A 94 -8.34 -6.59 -18.31
C GLU A 94 -8.67 -7.63 -17.22
N SER A 95 -7.64 -8.21 -16.60
CA SER A 95 -7.73 -9.16 -15.49
C SER A 95 -8.37 -8.57 -14.22
N LEU A 96 -8.27 -7.26 -14.02
CA LEU A 96 -8.83 -6.56 -12.85
C LEU A 96 -10.32 -6.19 -13.03
N LYS A 97 -10.84 -6.19 -14.26
CA LYS A 97 -12.20 -5.67 -14.57
C LYS A 97 -13.33 -6.64 -14.24
N HIS A 98 -13.00 -7.87 -13.84
CA HIS A 98 -13.94 -8.98 -13.66
C HIS A 98 -13.99 -9.53 -12.23
N GLN A 99 -13.32 -8.86 -11.27
CA GLN A 99 -13.40 -9.18 -9.84
C GLN A 99 -14.36 -8.23 -9.11
#